data_AF-A0A5A9N8U0-F1
#
_entry.id   AF-A0A5A9N8U0-F1
#
_cell.length_a   1.000
_cell.length_b   1.000
_cell.length_c   1.000
_cell.angle_alpha   90.00
_cell.angle_beta   90.00
_cell.angle_gamma   90.00
#
_symmetry.space_group_name_H-M   'P 1'
#
loop_
_entity.id
_entity.type
_entity.pdbx_description
1 polymer ?
#
loop_
_entity_poly.entity_id
_entity_poly.type
_entity_poly.pdbx_seq_one_letter_code
_entity_poly.pdbx_strand_id
1 'polypeptide(L)'
;MYTISLLNQKSVDLQNLPTLAQMWIEVRTILPSTVDDFIIEFSETIEPSVLKVLELARDHLYSRPDCPASAETAQIVIDYSWEKLNTGTWRDVDKEWRRMYSYGCLFKVLSLCNGDPSQTKVKEAIKTCDMGLLMGAAIMDNILQRLVCILKNTMKLSTNVEKCEEPRSKKMKQERVSEPVINPAQAVPRIQCPSLERFRSDFLDPQKPVIIERIIDHWPAFTEHPWSIDYLRSVAGCRTVPIEVGSKYTDEEWSQKLITVNEFIDSYILGTEAKGVGYLAQHQLFDQIPELKEDIRIPDYCCLGEGDEDDITINAWFGPVGTVSPLHQDPQQNFLAQVVGRKYIRLYSPEETENLYPHESQLLHNTSQVEVENPDLVKFPEFHKASYEECVLQPGDVLFIPVQHWHYVRSLELSFSVSFWWS
;
A
#
# COMPACT_ATOMS: atom_id res chain seq x y z
N MET A 1 18.03 -60.72 9.85
CA MET A 1 16.97 -60.41 10.83
C MET A 1 16.84 -58.90 10.88
N TYR A 2 15.65 -58.41 10.57
CA TYR A 2 15.32 -56.99 10.45
C TYR A 2 15.40 -56.28 11.80
N THR A 3 16.14 -55.17 11.86
CA THR A 3 16.10 -54.24 12.99
C THR A 3 15.15 -53.11 12.61
N ILE A 4 13.93 -53.15 13.15
CA ILE A 4 12.94 -52.08 13.03
C ILE A 4 13.36 -50.96 13.99
N SER A 5 13.83 -49.85 13.44
CA SER A 5 14.07 -48.60 14.17
C SER A 5 12.77 -47.79 14.14
N LEU A 6 12.17 -47.61 15.32
CA LEU A 6 10.99 -46.79 15.59
C LEU A 6 11.22 -45.33 15.17
N LEU A 7 10.53 -44.90 14.11
CA LEU A 7 10.28 -43.50 13.84
C LEU A 7 9.22 -43.00 14.84
N ASN A 8 9.67 -42.20 15.82
CA ASN A 8 8.78 -41.36 16.61
C ASN A 8 8.10 -40.35 15.68
N GLN A 9 6.91 -40.68 15.19
CA GLN A 9 5.94 -39.68 14.76
C GLN A 9 5.60 -38.84 16.00
N LYS A 10 6.11 -37.60 16.05
CA LYS A 10 5.48 -36.57 16.88
C LYS A 10 4.05 -36.43 16.38
N SER A 11 3.10 -36.99 17.13
CA SER A 11 1.68 -36.65 16.97
C SER A 11 1.56 -35.15 17.19
N VAL A 12 1.23 -34.42 16.12
CA VAL A 12 0.71 -33.07 16.27
C VAL A 12 -0.59 -33.22 17.05
N ASP A 13 -0.63 -32.61 18.23
CA ASP A 13 -1.77 -32.66 19.13
C ASP A 13 -2.93 -31.91 18.47
N LEU A 14 -3.83 -32.65 17.81
CA LEU A 14 -5.00 -32.13 17.07
C LEU A 14 -6.06 -31.48 17.97
N GLN A 15 -5.82 -31.37 19.29
CA GLN A 15 -6.76 -30.85 20.27
C GLN A 15 -6.61 -29.35 20.59
N ASN A 16 -5.63 -28.64 20.03
CA ASN A 16 -5.40 -27.21 20.28
C ASN A 16 -5.29 -26.38 19.00
N LEU A 17 -6.20 -26.60 18.03
CA LEU A 17 -6.39 -25.66 16.93
C LEU A 17 -7.30 -24.52 17.41
N PRO A 18 -6.89 -23.25 17.35
CA PRO A 18 -7.75 -22.14 17.73
C PRO A 18 -8.96 -22.11 16.78
N THR A 19 -10.10 -22.51 17.32
CA THR A 19 -11.39 -22.45 16.64
C THR A 19 -11.82 -21.01 16.39
N LEU A 20 -12.77 -20.79 15.48
CA LEU A 20 -13.44 -19.49 15.29
C LEU A 20 -14.04 -18.93 16.60
N ALA A 21 -14.36 -19.79 17.58
CA ALA A 21 -14.74 -19.36 18.93
C ALA A 21 -13.58 -18.70 19.72
N GLN A 22 -12.33 -19.13 19.49
CA GLN A 22 -11.14 -18.52 20.10
C GLN A 22 -10.87 -17.12 19.53
N MET A 23 -11.18 -16.91 18.24
CA MET A 23 -11.08 -15.61 17.59
C MET A 23 -11.95 -14.56 18.29
N TRP A 24 -13.20 -14.90 18.64
CA TRP A 24 -14.07 -13.97 19.36
C TRP A 24 -13.52 -13.59 20.75
N ILE A 25 -12.91 -14.55 21.45
CA ILE A 25 -12.25 -14.28 22.74
C ILE A 25 -11.12 -13.27 22.54
N GLU A 26 -10.24 -13.47 21.56
CA GLU A 26 -9.15 -12.54 21.24
C GLU A 26 -9.68 -11.15 20.86
N VAL A 27 -10.72 -11.07 20.03
CA VAL A 27 -11.40 -9.82 19.68
C VAL A 27 -11.94 -9.10 20.93
N ARG A 28 -12.54 -9.83 21.89
CA ARG A 28 -13.03 -9.24 23.15
C ARG A 28 -11.91 -8.75 24.06
N THR A 29 -10.72 -9.35 24.03
CA THR A 29 -9.60 -8.92 24.89
C THR A 29 -9.01 -7.56 24.53
N ILE A 30 -9.21 -7.09 23.30
CA ILE A 30 -8.70 -5.80 22.82
C ILE A 30 -9.72 -4.66 22.93
N LEU A 31 -10.92 -4.96 23.45
CA LEU A 31 -11.99 -4.00 23.69
C LEU A 31 -12.09 -3.66 25.19
N PRO A 32 -12.69 -2.52 25.54
CA PRO A 32 -13.03 -2.22 26.92
C PRO A 32 -13.90 -3.33 27.55
N SER A 33 -13.70 -3.57 28.85
CA SER A 33 -14.40 -4.63 29.58
C SER A 33 -15.89 -4.34 29.75
N THR A 34 -16.23 -3.07 29.98
CA THR A 34 -17.60 -2.62 30.23
C THR A 34 -17.99 -1.51 29.25
N VAL A 35 -19.30 -1.26 29.15
CA VAL A 35 -19.81 -0.15 28.34
C VAL A 35 -19.35 1.21 28.88
N ASP A 36 -19.20 1.33 30.20
CA ASP A 36 -18.76 2.56 30.87
C ASP A 36 -17.29 2.88 30.56
N ASP A 37 -16.47 1.85 30.35
CA ASP A 37 -15.07 1.99 29.92
C ASP A 37 -14.95 2.33 28.41
N PHE A 38 -16.03 2.14 27.63
CA PHE A 38 -16.06 2.45 26.20
C PHE A 38 -16.59 3.88 25.98
N ILE A 39 -15.71 4.83 26.26
CA ILE A 39 -15.96 6.27 26.09
C ILE A 39 -15.93 6.63 24.60
N ILE A 40 -17.01 7.25 24.13
CA ILE A 40 -17.15 7.76 22.76
C ILE A 40 -17.46 9.25 22.88
N GLU A 41 -16.48 10.07 22.49
CA GLU A 41 -16.58 11.52 22.53
C GLU A 41 -16.28 12.11 21.15
N PHE A 42 -17.18 13.00 20.73
CA PHE A 42 -17.13 13.75 19.48
C PHE A 42 -17.40 15.23 19.74
N SER A 43 -16.88 16.09 18.86
CA SER A 43 -17.21 17.51 18.87
C SER A 43 -18.65 17.77 18.40
N GLU A 44 -19.08 19.04 18.50
CA GLU A 44 -20.38 19.52 17.98
C GLU A 44 -20.50 19.43 16.45
N THR A 45 -19.42 19.07 15.74
CA THR A 45 -19.42 18.82 14.30
C THR A 45 -20.37 17.68 13.91
N ILE A 46 -20.53 16.69 14.79
CA ILE A 46 -21.36 15.51 14.54
C ILE A 46 -22.81 15.77 14.96
N GLU A 47 -23.79 15.44 14.11
CA GLU A 47 -25.18 15.60 14.49
C GLU A 47 -25.55 14.69 15.68
N PRO A 48 -26.27 15.21 16.71
CA PRO A 48 -26.62 14.43 17.91
C PRO A 48 -27.40 13.13 17.62
N SER A 49 -28.18 13.11 16.53
CA SER A 49 -28.89 11.91 16.09
C SER A 49 -27.95 10.79 15.66
N VAL A 50 -26.86 11.12 14.94
CA VAL A 50 -25.88 10.15 14.46
C VAL A 50 -25.07 9.60 15.64
N LEU A 51 -24.66 10.48 16.55
CA LEU A 51 -24.00 10.07 17.79
C LEU A 51 -24.87 9.11 18.61
N LYS A 52 -26.19 9.36 18.70
CA LYS A 52 -27.12 8.46 19.39
C LYS A 52 -27.19 7.08 18.73
N VAL A 53 -27.14 7.00 17.41
CA VAL A 53 -27.11 5.73 16.67
C VAL A 53 -25.79 4.99 16.93
N LEU A 54 -24.66 5.71 17.01
CA LEU A 54 -23.37 5.13 17.35
C LEU A 54 -23.35 4.56 18.78
N GLU A 55 -23.85 5.32 19.75
CA GLU A 55 -24.01 4.86 21.13
C GLU A 55 -24.90 3.62 21.21
N LEU A 56 -25.99 3.57 20.42
CA LEU A 56 -26.84 2.39 20.33
C LEU A 56 -26.08 1.17 19.78
N ALA A 57 -25.21 1.35 18.77
CA ALA A 57 -24.36 0.28 18.26
C ALA A 57 -23.39 -0.24 19.33
N ARG A 58 -22.80 0.66 20.13
CA ARG A 58 -21.99 0.29 21.30
C ARG A 58 -22.80 -0.47 22.33
N ASP A 59 -24.00 -0.02 22.67
CA ASP A 59 -24.82 -0.66 23.69
C ASP A 59 -25.28 -2.05 23.24
N HIS A 60 -25.57 -2.24 21.95
CA HIS A 60 -25.84 -3.55 21.35
C HIS A 60 -24.66 -4.52 21.49
N LEU A 61 -23.41 -4.06 21.32
CA LEU A 61 -22.22 -4.89 21.48
C LEU A 61 -22.13 -5.55 22.87
N TYR A 62 -22.53 -4.84 23.94
CA TYR A 62 -22.45 -5.36 25.32
C TYR A 62 -23.72 -6.06 25.78
N SER A 63 -24.89 -5.68 25.27
CA SER A 63 -26.17 -6.21 25.72
C SER A 63 -26.71 -7.35 24.85
N ARG A 64 -26.46 -7.33 23.53
CA ARG A 64 -27.05 -8.22 22.53
C ARG A 64 -26.15 -8.40 21.28
N PRO A 65 -24.94 -8.97 21.42
CA PRO A 65 -24.00 -9.07 20.31
C PRO A 65 -24.48 -9.98 19.16
N ASP A 66 -25.36 -10.96 19.43
CA ASP A 66 -25.94 -11.87 18.42
C ASP A 66 -27.14 -11.28 17.66
N CYS A 67 -27.51 -10.02 17.93
CA CYS A 67 -28.70 -9.42 17.34
C CYS A 67 -28.41 -8.89 15.92
N PRO A 68 -29.21 -9.26 14.89
CA PRO A 68 -29.11 -8.67 13.55
C PRO A 68 -29.16 -7.15 13.54
N ALA A 69 -29.91 -6.57 14.49
CA ALA A 69 -29.99 -5.12 14.69
C ALA A 69 -28.63 -4.46 14.99
N SER A 70 -27.66 -5.20 15.55
CA SER A 70 -26.31 -4.68 15.79
C SER A 70 -25.57 -4.38 14.49
N ALA A 71 -25.65 -5.29 13.51
CA ALA A 71 -25.04 -5.10 12.19
C ALA A 71 -25.71 -3.96 11.43
N GLU A 72 -27.05 -3.92 11.46
CA GLU A 72 -27.84 -2.87 10.80
C GLU A 72 -27.55 -1.49 11.37
N THR A 73 -27.48 -1.37 12.70
CA THR A 73 -27.16 -0.09 13.38
C THR A 73 -25.77 0.40 13.00
N ALA A 74 -24.77 -0.50 12.97
CA ALA A 74 -23.43 -0.17 12.54
C ALA A 74 -23.38 0.25 11.05
N GLN A 75 -24.15 -0.43 10.19
CA GLN A 75 -24.23 -0.09 8.76
C GLN A 75 -24.83 1.29 8.53
N ILE A 76 -25.86 1.69 9.30
CA ILE A 76 -26.43 3.05 9.22
C ILE A 76 -25.36 4.12 9.51
N VAL A 77 -24.53 3.91 10.53
CA VAL A 77 -23.43 4.84 10.85
C VAL A 77 -22.43 4.90 9.70
N ILE A 78 -22.06 3.76 9.13
CA ILE A 78 -21.12 3.67 8.00
C ILE A 78 -21.68 4.43 6.79
N ASP A 79 -22.93 4.17 6.40
CA ASP A 79 -23.55 4.75 5.21
C ASP A 79 -23.68 6.27 5.33
N TYR A 80 -24.16 6.75 6.49
CA TYR A 80 -24.29 8.19 6.73
C TYR A 80 -22.93 8.89 6.75
N SER A 81 -21.95 8.30 7.43
CA SER A 81 -20.60 8.86 7.48
C SER A 81 -19.95 8.84 6.09
N TRP A 82 -20.17 7.79 5.30
CA TRP A 82 -19.68 7.69 3.92
C TRP A 82 -20.16 8.86 3.06
N GLU A 83 -21.45 9.20 3.14
CA GLU A 83 -21.99 10.36 2.42
C GLU A 83 -21.28 11.67 2.81
N LYS A 84 -20.98 11.85 4.10
CA LYS A 84 -20.23 13.01 4.60
C LYS A 84 -18.79 13.03 4.11
N LEU A 85 -18.10 11.89 4.09
CA LEU A 85 -16.73 11.78 3.58
C LEU A 85 -16.63 12.07 2.08
N ASN A 86 -17.71 11.82 1.32
CA ASN A 86 -17.76 12.02 -0.12
C ASN A 86 -18.47 13.33 -0.53
N THR A 87 -18.70 14.24 0.43
CA THR A 87 -19.24 15.57 0.16
C THR A 87 -18.11 16.59 0.04
N GLY A 88 -17.83 17.07 -1.17
CA GLY A 88 -16.81 18.10 -1.41
C GLY A 88 -15.43 17.52 -1.70
N THR A 89 -14.36 18.26 -1.38
CA THR A 89 -12.99 17.82 -1.64
C THR A 89 -12.39 17.10 -0.43
N TRP A 90 -11.62 16.04 -0.66
CA TRP A 90 -11.07 15.19 0.42
C TRP A 90 -10.26 15.98 1.47
N ARG A 91 -9.54 17.02 1.05
CA ARG A 91 -8.75 17.88 1.96
C ARG A 91 -9.61 18.64 2.98
N ASP A 92 -10.89 18.83 2.69
CA ASP A 92 -11.82 19.56 3.55
C ASP A 92 -12.65 18.62 4.45
N VAL A 93 -12.43 17.30 4.35
CA VAL A 93 -13.15 16.30 5.12
C VAL A 93 -12.75 16.36 6.59
N ASP A 94 -13.73 16.64 7.45
CA ASP A 94 -13.51 16.77 8.89
C ASP A 94 -13.05 15.45 9.52
N LYS A 95 -12.03 15.53 10.39
CA LYS A 95 -11.45 14.38 11.09
C LYS A 95 -12.47 13.66 11.97
N GLU A 96 -13.47 14.35 12.52
CA GLU A 96 -14.52 13.76 13.33
C GLU A 96 -15.42 12.85 12.50
N TRP A 97 -15.74 13.21 11.26
CA TRP A 97 -16.47 12.33 10.34
C TRP A 97 -15.67 11.07 9.98
N ARG A 98 -14.35 11.21 9.84
CA ARG A 98 -13.44 10.07 9.65
C ARG A 98 -13.39 9.15 10.87
N ARG A 99 -13.36 9.71 12.08
CA ARG A 99 -13.47 8.93 13.34
C ARG A 99 -14.82 8.22 13.45
N MET A 100 -15.92 8.89 13.09
CA MET A 100 -17.27 8.32 13.08
C MET A 100 -17.35 7.10 12.16
N TYR A 101 -16.81 7.22 10.94
CA TYR A 101 -16.72 6.12 9.99
C TYR A 101 -15.94 4.93 10.56
N SER A 102 -14.79 5.18 11.20
CA SER A 102 -13.98 4.12 11.83
C SER A 102 -14.71 3.40 12.96
N TYR A 103 -15.48 4.09 13.79
CA TYR A 103 -16.29 3.42 14.81
C TYR A 103 -17.44 2.62 14.22
N GLY A 104 -18.09 3.13 13.15
CA GLY A 104 -19.08 2.36 12.39
C GLY A 104 -18.49 1.05 11.87
N CYS A 105 -17.31 1.12 11.24
CA CYS A 105 -16.55 -0.06 10.79
C CYS A 105 -16.24 -1.02 11.94
N LEU A 106 -15.77 -0.50 13.08
CA LEU A 106 -15.50 -1.30 14.28
C LEU A 106 -16.75 -2.08 14.70
N PHE A 107 -17.89 -1.43 14.89
CA PHE A 107 -19.10 -2.12 15.35
C PHE A 107 -19.62 -3.14 14.33
N LYS A 108 -19.49 -2.85 13.02
CA LYS A 108 -19.83 -3.83 11.98
C LYS A 108 -18.92 -5.05 12.05
N VAL A 109 -17.61 -4.86 12.19
CA VAL A 109 -16.63 -5.95 12.34
C VAL A 109 -16.97 -6.81 13.54
N LEU A 110 -17.26 -6.21 14.69
CA LEU A 110 -17.59 -6.95 15.91
C LEU A 110 -18.87 -7.78 15.73
N SER A 111 -19.88 -7.25 15.05
CA SER A 111 -21.09 -8.01 14.74
C SER A 111 -20.82 -9.18 13.78
N LEU A 112 -19.94 -9.00 12.79
CA LEU A 112 -19.54 -10.06 11.85
C LEU A 112 -18.72 -11.16 12.51
N CYS A 113 -17.94 -10.83 13.55
CA CYS A 113 -17.01 -11.75 14.22
C CYS A 113 -17.64 -12.52 15.40
N ASN A 114 -18.82 -12.13 15.84
CA ASN A 114 -19.45 -12.72 17.00
C ASN A 114 -19.93 -14.17 16.74
N GLY A 115 -19.79 -15.03 17.75
CA GLY A 115 -20.13 -16.46 17.67
C GLY A 115 -19.13 -17.29 16.86
N ASP A 116 -19.64 -18.07 15.90
CA ASP A 116 -18.86 -18.93 14.99
C ASP A 116 -19.02 -18.45 13.54
N PRO A 117 -18.26 -17.44 13.10
CA PRO A 117 -18.47 -16.81 11.80
C PRO A 117 -17.92 -17.65 10.65
N SER A 118 -18.66 -17.71 9.54
CA SER A 118 -18.17 -18.33 8.30
C SER A 118 -16.93 -17.59 7.77
N GLN A 119 -16.10 -18.28 6.98
CA GLN A 119 -14.94 -17.64 6.33
C GLN A 119 -15.34 -16.40 5.51
N THR A 120 -16.51 -16.41 4.88
CA THR A 120 -17.03 -15.24 4.14
C THR A 120 -17.23 -14.03 5.05
N LYS A 121 -17.81 -14.22 6.25
CA LYS A 121 -17.98 -13.14 7.22
C LYS A 121 -16.64 -12.58 7.71
N VAL A 122 -15.64 -13.45 7.91
CA VAL A 122 -14.30 -13.01 8.31
C VAL A 122 -13.62 -12.21 7.18
N LYS A 123 -13.79 -12.58 5.91
CA LYS A 123 -13.31 -11.77 4.77
C LYS A 123 -14.01 -10.42 4.71
N GLU A 124 -15.32 -10.39 4.93
CA GLU A 124 -16.08 -9.14 5.01
C GLU A 124 -15.63 -8.26 6.18
N ALA A 125 -15.31 -8.86 7.33
CA ALA A 125 -14.78 -8.16 8.49
C ALA A 125 -13.40 -7.54 8.18
N ILE A 126 -12.47 -8.30 7.56
CA ILE A 126 -11.16 -7.77 7.13
C ILE A 126 -11.35 -6.61 6.15
N LYS A 127 -12.23 -6.76 5.15
CA LYS A 127 -12.56 -5.69 4.21
C LYS A 127 -13.11 -4.46 4.93
N THR A 128 -14.00 -4.65 5.91
CA THR A 128 -14.57 -3.55 6.70
C THR A 128 -13.51 -2.83 7.53
N CYS A 129 -12.56 -3.56 8.14
CA CYS A 129 -11.41 -2.95 8.79
C CYS A 129 -10.55 -2.14 7.81
N ASP A 130 -10.20 -2.70 6.66
CA ASP A 130 -9.37 -2.01 5.66
C ASP A 130 -10.07 -0.74 5.14
N MET A 131 -11.38 -0.79 4.90
CA MET A 131 -12.15 0.41 4.55
C MET A 131 -12.06 1.48 5.66
N GLY A 132 -12.18 1.08 6.93
CA GLY A 132 -12.04 1.99 8.06
C GLY A 132 -10.61 2.55 8.23
N LEU A 133 -9.58 1.80 7.83
CA LEU A 133 -8.19 2.25 7.82
C LEU A 133 -7.91 3.22 6.65
N LEU A 134 -8.49 2.95 5.47
CA LEU A 134 -8.30 3.76 4.28
C LEU A 134 -9.07 5.09 4.34
N MET A 135 -10.34 5.04 4.76
CA MET A 135 -11.26 6.18 4.71
C MET A 135 -11.44 6.89 6.05
N GLY A 136 -11.20 6.16 7.15
CA GLY A 136 -11.43 6.67 8.48
C GLY A 136 -10.22 7.37 9.11
N ALA A 137 -10.26 7.49 10.43
CA ALA A 137 -9.16 8.01 11.26
C ALA A 137 -8.84 7.01 12.37
N ALA A 138 -7.60 7.03 12.87
CA ALA A 138 -7.19 6.15 13.96
C ALA A 138 -8.10 6.34 15.21
N ILE A 139 -8.55 5.23 15.77
CA ILE A 139 -9.34 5.15 17.00
C ILE A 139 -8.76 4.06 17.91
N MET A 140 -8.85 4.27 19.23
CA MET A 140 -8.51 3.27 20.25
C MET A 140 -7.16 2.57 20.00
N ASP A 141 -6.10 3.37 19.80
CA ASP A 141 -4.75 2.86 19.53
C ASP A 141 -4.70 1.88 18.34
N ASN A 142 -5.26 2.31 17.20
CA ASN A 142 -5.31 1.57 15.94
C ASN A 142 -6.01 0.19 16.07
N ILE A 143 -7.15 0.16 16.77
CA ILE A 143 -7.90 -1.09 17.01
C ILE A 143 -8.27 -1.85 15.74
N LEU A 144 -8.59 -1.16 14.63
CA LEU A 144 -8.93 -1.81 13.36
C LEU A 144 -7.74 -2.60 12.79
N GLN A 145 -6.51 -2.09 12.94
CA GLN A 145 -5.30 -2.79 12.53
C GLN A 145 -5.07 -4.04 13.39
N ARG A 146 -5.24 -3.92 14.72
CA ARG A 146 -5.14 -5.04 15.66
C ARG A 146 -6.18 -6.13 15.37
N LEU A 147 -7.41 -5.73 15.03
CA LEU A 147 -8.47 -6.65 14.59
C LEU A 147 -8.06 -7.42 13.33
N VAL A 148 -7.52 -6.74 12.31
CA VAL A 148 -7.06 -7.43 11.09
C VAL A 148 -6.01 -8.50 11.42
N CYS A 149 -5.06 -8.23 12.31
CA CYS A 149 -4.07 -9.22 12.74
C CYS A 149 -4.73 -10.48 13.32
N ILE A 150 -5.72 -10.32 14.22
CA ILE A 150 -6.47 -11.44 14.83
C ILE A 150 -7.24 -12.23 13.75
N LEU A 151 -7.97 -11.53 12.87
CA LEU A 151 -8.78 -12.14 11.82
C LEU A 151 -7.94 -12.91 10.80
N LYS A 152 -6.78 -12.34 10.41
CA LYS A 152 -5.85 -12.95 9.47
C LYS A 152 -5.16 -14.19 10.05
N ASN A 153 -4.79 -14.17 11.32
CA ASN A 153 -4.22 -15.35 11.99
C ASN A 153 -5.21 -16.52 12.01
N THR A 154 -6.49 -16.23 12.26
CA THR A 154 -7.57 -17.22 12.22
C THR A 154 -7.78 -17.82 10.82
N MET A 155 -7.67 -16.98 9.77
CA MET A 155 -7.72 -17.41 8.36
C MET A 155 -6.54 -18.33 7.97
N LYS A 156 -5.31 -17.98 8.38
CA LYS A 156 -4.11 -18.79 8.09
C LYS A 156 -4.22 -20.19 8.69
N LEU A 157 -4.78 -20.30 9.91
CA LEU A 157 -4.91 -21.57 10.62
C LEU A 157 -6.00 -22.46 10.00
N SER A 158 -7.13 -21.88 9.56
CA SER A 158 -8.19 -22.62 8.86
C SER A 158 -7.74 -23.15 7.49
N THR A 159 -6.98 -22.35 6.73
CA THR A 159 -6.50 -22.75 5.39
C THR A 159 -5.37 -23.78 5.41
N ASN A 160 -4.58 -23.85 6.49
CA ASN A 160 -3.57 -24.91 6.67
C ASN A 160 -4.20 -26.29 6.93
N VAL A 161 -5.47 -26.36 7.36
CA VAL A 161 -6.21 -27.62 7.51
C VAL A 161 -6.75 -28.13 6.16
N GLU A 162 -6.98 -27.23 5.20
CA GLU A 162 -7.55 -27.56 3.87
C GLU A 162 -6.49 -27.76 2.78
N LYS A 163 -5.24 -27.35 2.97
CA LYS A 163 -4.17 -27.48 1.96
C LYS A 163 -3.46 -28.83 2.01
N CYS A 164 -3.99 -29.78 1.25
CA CYS A 164 -3.27 -30.93 0.72
C CYS A 164 -3.36 -30.96 -0.81
N GLU A 165 -3.11 -29.84 -1.48
CA GLU A 165 -2.95 -29.77 -2.95
C GLU A 165 -2.13 -28.52 -3.33
N GLU A 166 -0.96 -28.74 -3.94
CA GLU A 166 -0.10 -27.67 -4.46
C GLU A 166 -0.77 -26.94 -5.63
N PRO A 167 -0.82 -25.60 -5.64
CA PRO A 167 -1.25 -24.87 -6.83
C PRO A 167 -0.20 -25.02 -7.92
N ARG A 168 -0.60 -25.57 -9.07
CA ARG A 168 0.24 -25.64 -10.26
C ARG A 168 0.72 -24.24 -10.63
N SER A 169 2.03 -24.02 -10.54
CA SER A 169 2.73 -22.81 -10.99
C SER A 169 2.41 -22.53 -12.46
N LYS A 170 1.45 -21.64 -12.74
CA LYS A 170 1.27 -21.09 -14.08
C LYS A 170 2.46 -20.17 -14.34
N LYS A 171 3.35 -20.57 -15.25
CA LYS A 171 4.46 -19.73 -15.69
C LYS A 171 3.91 -18.41 -16.22
N MET A 172 4.28 -17.30 -15.60
CA MET A 172 4.02 -15.96 -16.12
C MET A 172 4.60 -15.86 -17.54
N LYS A 173 3.81 -15.34 -18.49
CA LYS A 173 4.36 -14.90 -19.77
C LYS A 173 5.24 -13.68 -19.48
N GLN A 174 6.55 -13.81 -19.71
CA GLN A 174 7.45 -12.66 -19.77
C GLN A 174 7.15 -11.89 -21.07
N GLU A 175 6.18 -10.98 -21.03
CA GLU A 175 6.10 -9.93 -22.03
C GLU A 175 7.27 -8.98 -21.79
N ARG A 176 8.28 -9.08 -22.67
CA ARG A 176 9.45 -8.19 -22.63
C ARG A 176 9.12 -6.98 -23.49
N VAL A 177 8.86 -5.84 -22.85
CA VAL A 177 8.80 -4.55 -23.53
C VAL A 177 10.22 -4.16 -23.95
N SER A 178 10.35 -3.42 -25.05
CA SER A 178 11.65 -2.89 -25.49
C SER A 178 12.25 -2.00 -24.41
N GLU A 179 13.42 -2.39 -23.92
CA GLU A 179 14.23 -1.60 -23.00
C GLU A 179 14.93 -0.47 -23.77
N PRO A 180 14.81 0.80 -23.34
CA PRO A 180 15.52 1.90 -23.96
C PRO A 180 17.04 1.70 -23.84
N VAL A 181 17.79 2.05 -24.90
CA VAL A 181 19.24 2.07 -24.85
C VAL A 181 19.68 3.38 -24.20
N ILE A 182 20.24 3.28 -22.99
CA ILE A 182 20.69 4.45 -22.23
C ILE A 182 21.95 5.04 -22.85
N ASN A 183 21.91 6.35 -23.14
CA ASN A 183 23.09 7.09 -23.58
C ASN A 183 24.04 7.30 -22.38
N PRO A 184 25.30 6.84 -22.43
CA PRO A 184 26.24 7.01 -21.31
C PRO A 184 26.46 8.47 -20.90
N ALA A 185 26.29 9.43 -21.81
CA ALA A 185 26.41 10.86 -21.51
C ALA A 185 25.22 11.43 -20.71
N GLN A 186 24.09 10.71 -20.69
CA GLN A 186 22.86 11.07 -20.00
C GLN A 186 22.54 10.05 -18.89
N ALA A 187 23.43 9.11 -18.61
CA ALA A 187 23.19 8.08 -17.62
C ALA A 187 23.32 8.67 -16.21
N VAL A 188 22.32 8.40 -15.35
CA VAL A 188 22.43 8.72 -13.93
C VAL A 188 23.67 8.01 -13.35
N PRO A 189 24.54 8.70 -12.58
CA PRO A 189 25.73 8.08 -12.01
C PRO A 189 25.36 6.95 -11.04
N ARG A 190 26.21 5.92 -11.00
CA ARG A 190 26.07 4.77 -10.10
C ARG A 190 27.24 4.72 -9.12
N ILE A 191 26.94 4.58 -7.84
CA ILE A 191 27.95 4.48 -6.77
C ILE A 191 27.60 3.36 -5.80
N GLN A 192 28.63 2.69 -5.27
CA GLN A 192 28.45 1.60 -4.31
C GLN A 192 28.63 2.11 -2.89
N CYS A 193 27.59 1.99 -2.08
CA CYS A 193 27.61 2.24 -0.63
C CYS A 193 28.51 3.43 -0.20
N PRO A 194 28.27 4.66 -0.70
CA PRO A 194 29.05 5.84 -0.32
C PRO A 194 28.93 6.11 1.18
N SER A 195 29.95 6.72 1.78
CA SER A 195 29.80 7.30 3.13
C SER A 195 28.72 8.38 3.14
N LEU A 196 28.04 8.59 4.27
CA LEU A 196 27.08 9.67 4.47
C LEU A 196 27.65 11.04 4.07
N GLU A 197 28.90 11.35 4.43
CA GLU A 197 29.57 12.61 4.08
C GLU A 197 29.67 12.80 2.56
N ARG A 198 30.14 11.76 1.85
CA ARG A 198 30.22 11.78 0.38
C ARG A 198 28.85 11.89 -0.28
N PHE A 199 27.85 11.14 0.19
CA PHE A 199 26.49 11.27 -0.33
C PHE A 199 25.98 12.72 -0.17
N ARG A 200 26.22 13.30 1.01
CA ARG A 200 25.85 14.68 1.30
C ARG A 200 26.52 15.68 0.37
N SER A 201 27.86 15.64 0.28
CA SER A 201 28.63 16.62 -0.50
C SER A 201 28.42 16.51 -2.00
N ASP A 202 28.35 15.28 -2.52
CA ASP A 202 28.38 15.03 -3.97
C ASP A 202 26.97 15.02 -4.58
N PHE A 203 25.92 14.75 -3.79
CA PHE A 203 24.56 14.52 -4.29
C PHE A 203 23.45 15.27 -3.54
N LEU A 204 23.36 15.15 -2.21
CA LEU A 204 22.27 15.79 -1.46
C LEU A 204 22.35 17.31 -1.50
N ASP A 205 23.46 17.90 -1.04
CA ASP A 205 23.64 19.35 -1.01
C ASP A 205 23.56 19.98 -2.43
N PRO A 206 24.16 19.41 -3.49
CA PRO A 206 24.02 19.92 -4.84
C PRO A 206 22.73 19.48 -5.56
N GLN A 207 21.84 18.72 -4.90
CA GLN A 207 20.58 18.21 -5.45
C GLN A 207 20.76 17.45 -6.77
N LYS A 208 21.64 16.44 -6.79
CA LYS A 208 21.92 15.63 -7.98
C LYS A 208 21.40 14.20 -7.84
N PRO A 209 20.71 13.66 -8.85
CA PRO A 209 20.31 12.27 -8.86
C PRO A 209 21.50 11.31 -8.80
N VAL A 210 21.31 10.17 -8.14
CA VAL A 210 22.31 9.11 -8.10
C VAL A 210 21.66 7.76 -7.83
N ILE A 211 22.19 6.71 -8.44
CA ILE A 211 21.86 5.34 -8.07
C ILE A 211 22.88 4.85 -7.05
N ILE A 212 22.38 4.48 -5.89
CA ILE A 212 23.16 3.88 -4.81
C ILE A 212 22.95 2.37 -4.84
N GLU A 213 24.04 1.66 -5.09
CA GLU A 213 24.09 0.20 -5.14
C GLU A 213 24.49 -0.37 -3.77
N ARG A 214 24.03 -1.60 -3.49
CA ARG A 214 24.42 -2.42 -2.33
C ARG A 214 24.00 -1.90 -0.96
N ILE A 215 22.98 -1.06 -0.90
CA ILE A 215 22.47 -0.53 0.38
C ILE A 215 21.18 -1.22 0.85
N ILE A 216 20.52 -2.02 -0.01
CA ILE A 216 19.29 -2.76 0.35
C ILE A 216 19.41 -4.27 0.16
N ASP A 217 20.56 -4.78 -0.33
CA ASP A 217 20.79 -6.21 -0.59
C ASP A 217 20.55 -7.11 0.65
N HIS A 218 20.66 -6.51 1.84
CA HIS A 218 20.49 -7.17 3.13
C HIS A 218 19.04 -7.18 3.63
N TRP A 219 18.10 -6.53 2.93
CA TRP A 219 16.70 -6.52 3.34
C TRP A 219 16.12 -7.95 3.37
N PRO A 220 15.24 -8.29 4.33
CA PRO A 220 14.54 -9.56 4.32
C PRO A 220 13.76 -9.81 3.02
N ALA A 221 13.29 -8.75 2.35
CA ALA A 221 12.68 -8.82 1.01
C ALA A 221 13.56 -9.50 -0.07
N PHE A 222 14.88 -9.59 0.11
CA PHE A 222 15.81 -10.30 -0.78
C PHE A 222 16.35 -11.62 -0.21
N THR A 223 16.23 -11.82 1.10
CA THR A 223 16.95 -12.88 1.82
C THR A 223 15.98 -13.88 2.48
N GLU A 224 15.25 -13.44 3.51
CA GLU A 224 14.36 -14.30 4.30
C GLU A 224 12.99 -14.48 3.64
N HIS A 225 12.46 -13.40 3.07
CA HIS A 225 11.13 -13.34 2.47
C HIS A 225 11.19 -12.77 1.04
N PRO A 226 11.76 -13.48 0.06
CA PRO A 226 11.83 -13.02 -1.32
C PRO A 226 10.44 -12.66 -1.84
N TRP A 227 10.24 -11.39 -2.19
CA TRP A 227 8.95 -10.91 -2.68
C TRP A 227 8.60 -11.60 -4.00
N SER A 228 7.64 -12.49 -3.92
CA SER A 228 7.06 -13.25 -5.02
C SER A 228 5.54 -13.11 -5.00
N ILE A 229 4.87 -13.45 -6.10
CA ILE A 229 3.41 -13.44 -6.15
C ILE A 229 2.82 -14.31 -5.03
N ASP A 230 3.38 -15.49 -4.78
CA ASP A 230 2.89 -16.39 -3.73
C ASP A 230 3.11 -15.82 -2.33
N TYR A 231 4.26 -15.19 -2.08
CA TYR A 231 4.52 -14.51 -0.81
C TYR A 231 3.54 -13.36 -0.58
N LEU A 232 3.39 -12.46 -1.56
CA LEU A 232 2.46 -11.32 -1.49
C LEU A 232 1.02 -11.78 -1.27
N ARG A 233 0.58 -12.86 -1.92
CA ARG A 233 -0.74 -13.47 -1.65
C ARG A 233 -0.88 -13.96 -0.23
N SER A 234 0.16 -14.61 0.31
CA SER A 234 0.12 -15.16 1.66
C SER A 234 0.08 -14.10 2.77
N VAL A 235 0.75 -12.96 2.55
CA VAL A 235 0.87 -11.87 3.54
C VAL A 235 -0.22 -10.82 3.35
N ALA A 236 -0.49 -10.41 2.12
CA ALA A 236 -1.32 -9.27 1.80
C ALA A 236 -2.61 -9.63 1.04
N GLY A 237 -2.78 -10.87 0.58
CA GLY A 237 -3.80 -11.24 -0.40
C GLY A 237 -5.24 -10.86 -0.04
N CYS A 238 -5.64 -10.91 1.23
CA CYS A 238 -6.97 -10.52 1.69
C CYS A 238 -7.13 -9.03 2.00
N ARG A 239 -6.05 -8.25 1.92
CA ARG A 239 -6.05 -6.83 2.25
C ARG A 239 -6.61 -6.02 1.10
N THR A 240 -7.51 -5.08 1.41
CA THR A 240 -8.09 -4.15 0.44
C THR A 240 -7.15 -2.98 0.21
N VAL A 241 -6.82 -2.71 -1.04
CA VAL A 241 -5.85 -1.68 -1.45
C VAL A 241 -6.44 -0.79 -2.55
N PRO A 242 -6.05 0.49 -2.61
CA PRO A 242 -6.34 1.34 -3.76
C PRO A 242 -5.48 0.93 -4.96
N ILE A 243 -6.12 0.85 -6.11
CA ILE A 243 -5.44 0.70 -7.39
C ILE A 243 -5.92 1.78 -8.36
N GLU A 244 -5.00 2.23 -9.19
CA GLU A 244 -5.27 3.02 -10.37
C GLU A 244 -5.62 2.10 -11.55
N VAL A 245 -6.62 2.45 -12.33
CA VAL A 245 -7.03 1.71 -13.54
C VAL A 245 -7.05 2.68 -14.70
N GLY A 246 -6.24 2.39 -15.72
CA GLY A 246 -6.01 3.26 -16.88
C GLY A 246 -4.53 3.23 -17.28
N SER A 247 -4.19 3.81 -18.43
CA SER A 247 -2.78 3.92 -18.88
C SER A 247 -1.96 4.85 -17.99
N LYS A 248 -2.54 5.99 -17.61
CA LYS A 248 -1.93 7.01 -16.75
C LYS A 248 -3.00 7.87 -16.08
N TYR A 249 -2.68 8.46 -14.93
CA TYR A 249 -3.60 9.31 -14.15
C TYR A 249 -3.98 10.64 -14.81
N THR A 250 -3.32 11.01 -15.91
CA THR A 250 -3.68 12.18 -16.72
C THR A 250 -4.76 11.88 -17.76
N ASP A 251 -5.16 10.62 -17.94
CA ASP A 251 -6.15 10.22 -18.93
C ASP A 251 -7.59 10.36 -18.39
N GLU A 252 -8.53 10.74 -19.26
CA GLU A 252 -9.96 10.88 -18.88
C GLU A 252 -10.61 9.56 -18.46
N GLU A 253 -10.11 8.43 -18.96
CA GLU A 253 -10.60 7.09 -18.62
C GLU A 253 -10.02 6.55 -17.30
N TRP A 254 -9.10 7.30 -16.66
CA TRP A 254 -8.50 6.88 -15.40
C TRP A 254 -9.51 6.87 -14.27
N SER A 255 -9.42 5.85 -13.43
CA SER A 255 -10.23 5.73 -12.22
C SER A 255 -9.47 5.01 -11.12
N GLN A 256 -9.92 5.17 -9.89
CA GLN A 256 -9.43 4.39 -8.75
C GLN A 256 -10.45 3.34 -8.34
N LYS A 257 -9.96 2.17 -7.92
CA LYS A 257 -10.78 1.10 -7.34
C LYS A 257 -10.17 0.60 -6.04
N LEU A 258 -11.03 0.19 -5.12
CA LEU A 258 -10.65 -0.52 -3.91
C LEU A 258 -10.94 -2.00 -4.10
N ILE A 259 -9.90 -2.81 -4.25
CA ILE A 259 -9.99 -4.27 -4.42
C ILE A 259 -8.97 -4.95 -3.52
N THR A 260 -9.11 -6.26 -3.32
CA THR A 260 -8.12 -7.02 -2.58
C THR A 260 -6.83 -7.20 -3.39
N VAL A 261 -5.70 -7.40 -2.70
CA VAL A 261 -4.42 -7.73 -3.38
C VAL A 261 -4.53 -9.02 -4.21
N ASN A 262 -5.31 -10.02 -3.76
CA ASN A 262 -5.57 -11.21 -4.56
C ASN A 262 -6.30 -10.88 -5.87
N GLU A 263 -7.40 -10.11 -5.79
CA GLU A 263 -8.15 -9.67 -6.97
C GLU A 263 -7.28 -8.83 -7.90
N PHE A 264 -6.42 -7.96 -7.37
CA PHE A 264 -5.45 -7.19 -8.15
C PHE A 264 -4.48 -8.10 -8.91
N ILE A 265 -3.89 -9.07 -8.23
CA ILE A 265 -2.95 -10.03 -8.82
C ILE A 265 -3.64 -10.85 -9.92
N ASP A 266 -4.82 -11.40 -9.65
CA ASP A 266 -5.56 -12.20 -10.64
C ASP A 266 -5.94 -11.36 -11.86
N SER A 267 -6.53 -10.19 -11.62
CA SER A 267 -7.09 -9.35 -12.68
C SER A 267 -6.02 -8.69 -13.54
N TYR A 268 -4.98 -8.10 -12.93
CA TYR A 268 -4.07 -7.17 -13.60
C TYR A 268 -2.63 -7.68 -13.75
N ILE A 269 -2.19 -8.63 -12.91
CA ILE A 269 -0.83 -9.18 -12.99
C ILE A 269 -0.79 -10.49 -13.78
N LEU A 270 -1.70 -11.42 -13.45
CA LEU A 270 -1.78 -12.72 -14.12
C LEU A 270 -2.69 -12.69 -15.36
N GLY A 271 -3.41 -11.58 -15.56
CA GLY A 271 -4.19 -11.29 -16.77
C GLY A 271 -5.35 -12.25 -16.99
N THR A 272 -5.98 -12.76 -15.92
CA THR A 272 -7.06 -13.73 -16.08
C THR A 272 -8.39 -13.09 -16.50
N GLU A 273 -8.60 -11.79 -16.23
CA GLU A 273 -9.95 -11.20 -16.33
C GLU A 273 -10.02 -9.73 -16.80
N ALA A 274 -9.02 -8.86 -16.56
CA ALA A 274 -9.19 -7.42 -16.78
C ALA A 274 -8.81 -6.92 -18.19
N LYS A 275 -9.50 -5.86 -18.63
CA LYS A 275 -9.09 -5.00 -19.75
C LYS A 275 -8.44 -3.73 -19.17
N GLY A 276 -7.25 -3.38 -19.66
CA GLY A 276 -6.50 -2.19 -19.23
C GLY A 276 -5.39 -2.49 -18.22
N VAL A 277 -4.63 -1.45 -17.87
CA VAL A 277 -3.52 -1.52 -16.92
C VAL A 277 -4.02 -1.16 -15.53
N GLY A 278 -3.64 -1.95 -14.53
CA GLY A 278 -3.92 -1.67 -13.12
C GLY A 278 -2.62 -1.45 -12.37
N TYR A 279 -2.56 -0.43 -11.52
CA TYR A 279 -1.35 -0.08 -10.78
C TYR A 279 -1.68 0.22 -9.31
N LEU A 280 -1.09 -0.53 -8.38
CA LEU A 280 -1.06 -0.16 -6.97
C LEU A 280 0.06 0.88 -6.82
N ALA A 281 -0.31 2.14 -6.94
CA ALA A 281 0.60 3.28 -6.93
C ALA A 281 0.44 4.10 -5.64
N GLN A 282 1.55 4.65 -5.16
CA GLN A 282 1.59 5.65 -4.08
C GLN A 282 0.73 5.30 -2.85
N HIS A 283 0.80 4.05 -2.40
CA HIS A 283 0.04 3.60 -1.24
C HIS A 283 0.95 3.29 -0.05
N GLN A 284 0.59 3.76 1.14
CA GLN A 284 1.29 3.47 2.41
C GLN A 284 1.00 2.04 2.89
N LEU A 285 1.33 1.07 2.04
CA LEU A 285 1.03 -0.35 2.23
C LEU A 285 1.71 -0.92 3.49
N PHE A 286 2.85 -0.39 3.87
CA PHE A 286 3.66 -0.87 4.98
C PHE A 286 3.05 -0.53 6.35
N ASP A 287 2.32 0.57 6.45
CA ASP A 287 1.55 0.88 7.67
C ASP A 287 0.28 0.04 7.74
N GLN A 288 -0.35 -0.22 6.59
CA GLN A 288 -1.48 -1.13 6.51
C GLN A 288 -1.06 -2.59 6.80
N ILE A 289 0.12 -3.02 6.35
CA ILE A 289 0.60 -4.41 6.41
C ILE A 289 1.99 -4.45 7.08
N PRO A 290 2.05 -4.45 8.43
CA PRO A 290 3.30 -4.44 9.17
C PRO A 290 4.25 -5.58 8.83
N GLU A 291 3.73 -6.75 8.44
CA GLU A 291 4.58 -7.89 8.05
C GLU A 291 5.40 -7.60 6.79
N LEU A 292 4.93 -6.72 5.89
CA LEU A 292 5.75 -6.24 4.76
C LEU A 292 6.72 -5.13 5.20
N LYS A 293 6.38 -4.36 6.24
CA LYS A 293 7.28 -3.34 6.82
C LYS A 293 8.51 -4.00 7.46
N GLU A 294 8.32 -5.18 8.06
CA GLU A 294 9.41 -6.00 8.59
C GLU A 294 10.42 -6.45 7.51
N ASP A 295 10.04 -6.42 6.23
CA ASP A 295 10.89 -6.86 5.11
C ASP A 295 11.80 -5.76 4.57
N ILE A 296 11.66 -4.51 5.02
CA ILE A 296 12.40 -3.34 4.51
C ILE A 296 13.04 -2.55 5.64
N ARG A 297 14.03 -1.73 5.32
CA ARG A 297 14.67 -0.80 6.26
C ARG A 297 14.72 0.59 5.65
N ILE A 298 14.59 1.62 6.47
CA ILE A 298 14.80 3.00 6.02
C ILE A 298 16.28 3.17 5.66
N PRO A 299 16.63 3.70 4.47
CA PRO A 299 18.02 3.97 4.13
C PRO A 299 18.66 4.95 5.12
N ASP A 300 19.85 4.62 5.64
CA ASP A 300 20.56 5.46 6.63
C ASP A 300 20.75 6.92 6.17
N TYR A 301 20.84 7.16 4.86
CA TYR A 301 20.98 8.49 4.27
C TYR A 301 19.82 9.44 4.61
N CYS A 302 18.64 8.92 4.95
CA CYS A 302 17.50 9.73 5.40
C CYS A 302 17.82 10.50 6.70
N CYS A 303 18.77 10.01 7.53
CA CYS A 303 19.18 10.70 8.76
C CYS A 303 19.93 12.03 8.51
N LEU A 304 20.25 12.34 7.24
CA LEU A 304 20.85 13.61 6.85
C LEU A 304 19.82 14.72 6.67
N GLY A 305 18.53 14.37 6.71
CA GLY A 305 17.40 15.30 6.65
C GLY A 305 17.20 16.08 7.94
N GLU A 306 16.30 17.05 7.87
CA GLU A 306 15.85 17.85 9.01
C GLU A 306 14.61 17.24 9.70
N GLY A 307 13.88 16.35 9.02
CA GLY A 307 12.68 15.68 9.57
C GLY A 307 12.99 14.50 10.50
N ASP A 308 12.02 14.16 11.35
CA ASP A 308 12.09 12.95 12.18
C ASP A 308 11.87 11.69 11.34
N GLU A 309 12.41 10.55 11.78
CA GLU A 309 12.24 9.26 11.08
C GLU A 309 10.75 8.86 10.95
N ASP A 310 9.94 9.23 11.95
CA ASP A 310 8.50 8.97 11.97
C ASP A 310 7.71 9.79 10.93
N ASP A 311 8.30 10.87 10.40
CA ASP A 311 7.70 11.69 9.34
C ASP A 311 7.98 11.14 7.93
N ILE A 312 8.84 10.11 7.81
CA ILE A 312 9.18 9.49 6.52
C ILE A 312 7.97 8.73 5.98
N THR A 313 7.44 9.20 4.85
CA THR A 313 6.33 8.52 4.19
C THR A 313 6.86 7.39 3.30
N ILE A 314 6.42 6.15 3.57
CA ILE A 314 6.87 4.95 2.86
C ILE A 314 5.75 4.44 1.95
N ASN A 315 5.93 4.54 0.63
CA ASN A 315 4.92 4.10 -0.34
C ASN A 315 5.36 2.86 -1.12
N ALA A 316 4.40 1.99 -1.41
CA ALA A 316 4.55 0.85 -2.30
C ALA A 316 4.11 1.20 -3.73
N TRP A 317 4.83 0.63 -4.69
CA TRP A 317 4.57 0.76 -6.13
C TRP A 317 4.59 -0.63 -6.77
N PHE A 318 3.41 -1.25 -6.93
CA PHE A 318 3.28 -2.62 -7.43
C PHE A 318 2.39 -2.70 -8.66
N GLY A 319 2.93 -3.19 -9.77
CA GLY A 319 2.19 -3.25 -11.03
C GLY A 319 2.80 -4.16 -12.09
N PRO A 320 2.02 -4.49 -13.14
CA PRO A 320 2.50 -5.28 -14.25
C PRO A 320 3.52 -4.50 -15.09
N VAL A 321 4.08 -5.18 -16.08
CA VAL A 321 4.86 -4.53 -17.13
C VAL A 321 4.04 -3.43 -17.81
N GLY A 322 4.69 -2.32 -18.14
CA GLY A 322 4.07 -1.21 -18.87
C GLY A 322 3.30 -0.21 -18.01
N THR A 323 3.25 -0.36 -16.67
CA THR A 323 2.74 0.75 -15.83
C THR A 323 3.59 1.99 -16.01
N VAL A 324 2.93 3.14 -16.09
CA VAL A 324 3.56 4.44 -16.30
C VAL A 324 3.13 5.38 -15.18
N SER A 325 4.12 6.03 -14.57
CA SER A 325 3.93 7.28 -13.83
C SER A 325 4.36 8.43 -14.76
N PRO A 326 3.42 9.25 -15.25
CA PRO A 326 3.71 10.47 -16.00
C PRO A 326 4.79 11.34 -15.36
N LEU A 327 5.39 12.22 -16.16
CA LEU A 327 6.43 13.13 -15.69
C LEU A 327 5.85 14.10 -14.67
N HIS A 328 6.33 14.04 -13.42
CA HIS A 328 5.87 14.89 -12.32
C HIS A 328 7.01 15.20 -11.36
N GLN A 329 6.78 16.15 -10.44
CA GLN A 329 7.69 16.49 -9.36
C GLN A 329 7.03 16.29 -8.00
N ASP A 330 7.84 15.88 -7.02
CA ASP A 330 7.44 15.64 -5.64
C ASP A 330 7.97 16.74 -4.69
N PRO A 331 7.26 17.03 -3.59
CA PRO A 331 7.63 18.11 -2.67
C PRO A 331 8.73 17.75 -1.67
N GLN A 332 9.21 16.50 -1.66
CA GLN A 332 10.16 15.96 -0.69
C GLN A 332 11.34 15.27 -1.39
N GLN A 333 12.42 15.03 -0.66
CA GLN A 333 13.49 14.13 -1.10
C GLN A 333 12.93 12.72 -1.22
N ASN A 334 13.38 11.94 -2.21
CA ASN A 334 12.86 10.60 -2.42
C ASN A 334 13.97 9.58 -2.69
N PHE A 335 13.95 8.47 -1.96
CA PHE A 335 14.66 7.24 -2.34
C PHE A 335 13.69 6.24 -2.94
N LEU A 336 13.84 5.92 -4.22
CA LEU A 336 13.11 4.84 -4.88
C LEU A 336 13.96 3.57 -4.90
N ALA A 337 13.65 2.65 -3.99
CA ALA A 337 14.28 1.33 -3.89
C ALA A 337 13.56 0.31 -4.79
N GLN A 338 14.30 -0.38 -5.65
CA GLN A 338 13.74 -1.38 -6.56
C GLN A 338 13.90 -2.79 -5.96
N VAL A 339 12.78 -3.48 -5.74
CA VAL A 339 12.78 -4.81 -5.09
C VAL A 339 12.51 -5.93 -6.09
N VAL A 340 11.51 -5.76 -6.96
CA VAL A 340 11.13 -6.75 -7.99
C VAL A 340 11.10 -6.09 -9.35
N GLY A 341 11.64 -6.75 -10.37
CA GLY A 341 11.62 -6.26 -11.76
C GLY A 341 12.45 -5.01 -12.00
N ARG A 342 12.28 -4.39 -13.17
CA ARG A 342 13.07 -3.24 -13.62
C ARG A 342 12.18 -2.08 -14.05
N LYS A 343 12.66 -0.86 -13.84
CA LYS A 343 11.98 0.38 -14.24
C LYS A 343 12.91 1.27 -15.06
N TYR A 344 12.41 1.78 -16.18
CA TYR A 344 13.03 2.88 -16.90
C TYR A 344 12.61 4.20 -16.27
N ILE A 345 13.57 5.10 -16.04
CA ILE A 345 13.34 6.38 -15.38
C ILE A 345 14.04 7.47 -16.17
N ARG A 346 13.35 8.59 -16.39
CA ARG A 346 13.95 9.83 -16.92
C ARG A 346 13.74 10.97 -15.95
N LEU A 347 14.80 11.74 -15.70
CA LEU A 347 14.90 12.79 -14.71
C LEU A 347 15.23 14.12 -15.39
N TYR A 348 14.53 15.18 -14.99
CA TYR A 348 14.81 16.54 -15.43
C TYR A 348 14.97 17.43 -14.18
N SER A 349 15.97 18.30 -14.24
CA SER A 349 16.25 19.25 -13.15
C SER A 349 15.10 20.26 -13.02
N PRO A 350 14.83 20.82 -11.82
CA PRO A 350 13.82 21.85 -11.64
C PRO A 350 14.01 23.08 -12.56
N GLU A 351 15.25 23.39 -12.96
CA GLU A 351 15.58 24.45 -13.91
C GLU A 351 14.98 24.24 -15.30
N GLU A 352 14.64 22.99 -15.65
CA GLU A 352 14.03 22.66 -16.95
C GLU A 352 12.51 22.86 -16.96
N THR A 353 11.88 23.24 -15.84
CA THR A 353 10.41 23.33 -15.67
C THR A 353 9.71 24.08 -16.81
N GLU A 354 10.29 25.17 -17.31
CA GLU A 354 9.71 25.97 -18.41
C GLU A 354 9.61 25.17 -19.72
N ASN A 355 10.49 24.18 -19.93
CA ASN A 355 10.51 23.30 -21.10
C ASN A 355 9.58 22.08 -20.94
N LEU A 356 9.03 21.85 -19.74
CA LEU A 356 8.25 20.64 -19.41
C LEU A 356 6.74 20.85 -19.42
N TYR A 357 6.26 22.07 -19.67
CA TYR A 357 4.83 22.38 -19.79
C TYR A 357 3.96 21.79 -18.67
N PRO A 358 4.13 22.22 -17.41
CA PRO A 358 3.25 21.80 -16.31
C PRO A 358 1.77 22.08 -16.63
N HIS A 359 0.85 21.31 -16.05
CA HIS A 359 -0.57 21.65 -16.15
C HIS A 359 -0.89 22.95 -15.40
N GLU A 360 -1.84 23.74 -15.91
CA GLU A 360 -2.27 24.99 -15.24
C GLU A 360 -3.27 24.76 -14.10
N SER A 361 -3.82 23.55 -13.98
CA SER A 361 -4.83 23.23 -12.96
C SER A 361 -4.18 23.07 -11.58
N GLN A 362 -4.86 23.52 -10.52
CA GLN A 362 -4.31 23.43 -9.16
C GLN A 362 -3.97 21.99 -8.73
N LEU A 363 -4.71 21.00 -9.22
CA LEU A 363 -4.52 19.59 -8.83
C LEU A 363 -3.37 18.90 -9.58
N LEU A 364 -2.99 19.37 -10.77
CA LEU A 364 -1.97 18.72 -11.61
C LEU A 364 -0.78 19.63 -11.90
N HIS A 365 -0.65 20.77 -11.22
CA HIS A 365 0.42 21.75 -11.46
C HIS A 365 1.84 21.20 -11.31
N ASN A 366 2.00 20.09 -10.60
CA ASN A 366 3.25 19.37 -10.44
C ASN A 366 3.44 18.23 -11.48
N THR A 367 2.55 18.10 -12.46
CA THR A 367 2.59 17.10 -13.54
C THR A 367 2.76 17.81 -14.89
N SER A 368 3.58 17.22 -15.76
CA SER A 368 3.83 17.70 -17.12
C SER A 368 2.72 17.23 -18.07
N GLN A 369 2.37 18.09 -19.02
CA GLN A 369 1.46 17.74 -20.11
C GLN A 369 2.11 16.84 -21.18
N VAL A 370 3.44 16.65 -21.14
CA VAL A 370 4.21 16.00 -22.20
C VAL A 370 4.28 14.49 -21.99
N GLU A 371 4.06 13.74 -23.07
CA GLU A 371 4.37 12.31 -23.13
C GLU A 371 5.86 12.09 -23.40
N VAL A 372 6.65 11.80 -22.36
CA VAL A 372 8.13 11.77 -22.42
C VAL A 372 8.71 10.86 -23.52
N GLU A 373 8.11 9.70 -23.74
CA GLU A 373 8.59 8.73 -24.74
C GLU A 373 8.00 8.94 -26.14
N ASN A 374 7.00 9.81 -26.28
CA ASN A 374 6.38 10.15 -27.56
C ASN A 374 5.90 11.62 -27.57
N PRO A 375 6.81 12.60 -27.44
CA PRO A 375 6.43 13.99 -27.25
C PRO A 375 5.83 14.59 -28.52
N ASP A 376 4.70 15.28 -28.39
CA ASP A 376 4.15 16.13 -29.45
C ASP A 376 4.94 17.44 -29.51
N LEU A 377 6.00 17.48 -30.32
CA LEU A 377 6.86 18.65 -30.49
C LEU A 377 6.21 19.79 -31.29
N VAL A 378 5.03 19.57 -31.88
CA VAL A 378 4.24 20.67 -32.47
C VAL A 378 3.54 21.44 -31.36
N LYS A 379 2.96 20.71 -30.39
CA LYS A 379 2.29 21.30 -29.22
C LYS A 379 3.28 21.78 -28.15
N PHE A 380 4.37 21.05 -27.95
CA PHE A 380 5.36 21.27 -26.88
C PHE A 380 6.77 21.47 -27.48
N PRO A 381 6.97 22.53 -28.29
CA PRO A 381 8.19 22.70 -29.07
C PRO A 381 9.44 22.86 -28.21
N GLU A 382 9.37 23.34 -26.98
CA GLU A 382 10.55 23.57 -26.14
C GLU A 382 11.05 22.29 -25.44
N PHE A 383 10.25 21.22 -25.41
CA PHE A 383 10.59 19.98 -24.69
C PHE A 383 11.88 19.32 -25.19
N HIS A 384 12.17 19.41 -26.49
CA HIS A 384 13.41 18.84 -27.06
C HIS A 384 14.69 19.54 -26.58
N LYS A 385 14.58 20.74 -25.99
CA LYS A 385 15.71 21.50 -25.44
C LYS A 385 16.01 21.11 -24.00
N ALA A 386 15.08 20.44 -23.33
CA ALA A 386 15.22 20.09 -21.92
C ALA A 386 16.32 19.04 -21.71
N SER A 387 17.30 19.38 -20.88
CA SER A 387 18.36 18.45 -20.50
C SER A 387 17.81 17.39 -19.55
N TYR A 388 18.24 16.14 -19.71
CA TYR A 388 17.79 15.04 -18.85
C TYR A 388 18.89 14.06 -18.54
N GLU A 389 18.68 13.35 -17.42
CA GLU A 389 19.36 12.11 -17.09
C GLU A 389 18.37 10.94 -17.17
N GLU A 390 18.85 9.73 -17.43
CA GLU A 390 18.03 8.54 -17.51
C GLU A 390 18.73 7.29 -16.99
N CYS A 391 17.94 6.31 -16.57
CA CYS A 391 18.47 5.03 -16.11
C CYS A 391 17.46 3.89 -16.24
N VAL A 392 17.98 2.67 -16.12
CA VAL A 392 17.18 1.48 -15.82
C VAL A 392 17.55 1.02 -14.41
N LEU A 393 16.59 1.13 -13.50
CA LEU A 393 16.71 0.71 -12.11
C LEU A 393 16.49 -0.80 -12.00
N GLN A 394 17.41 -1.51 -11.35
CA GLN A 394 17.38 -2.97 -11.21
C GLN A 394 17.13 -3.40 -9.75
N PRO A 395 16.67 -4.64 -9.49
CA PRO A 395 16.53 -5.12 -8.11
C PRO A 395 17.83 -4.96 -7.31
N GLY A 396 17.74 -4.31 -6.15
CA GLY A 396 18.88 -3.97 -5.29
C GLY A 396 19.39 -2.53 -5.44
N ASP A 397 18.96 -1.83 -6.50
CA ASP A 397 19.30 -0.42 -6.69
C ASP A 397 18.37 0.50 -5.88
N VAL A 398 18.92 1.62 -5.40
CA VAL A 398 18.15 2.73 -4.85
C VAL A 398 18.47 4.00 -5.64
N LEU A 399 17.45 4.60 -6.26
CA LEU A 399 17.60 5.90 -6.91
C LEU A 399 17.28 7.02 -5.91
N PHE A 400 18.23 7.93 -5.71
CA PHE A 400 17.98 9.22 -5.09
C PHE A 400 17.37 10.16 -6.13
N ILE A 401 16.15 10.64 -5.86
CA ILE A 401 15.45 11.66 -6.63
C ILE A 401 15.43 12.91 -5.73
N PRO A 402 16.20 13.95 -6.08
CA PRO A 402 16.23 15.15 -5.27
C PRO A 402 14.88 15.87 -5.26
N VAL A 403 14.61 16.64 -4.21
CA VAL A 403 13.36 17.38 -4.05
C VAL A 403 13.05 18.21 -5.31
N GLN A 404 11.79 18.21 -5.73
CA GLN A 404 11.28 18.87 -6.94
C GLN A 404 11.90 18.40 -8.27
N HIS A 405 12.74 17.36 -8.31
CA HIS A 405 13.16 16.80 -9.59
C HIS A 405 11.97 16.17 -10.31
N TRP A 406 11.83 16.54 -11.58
CA TRP A 406 10.84 15.96 -12.47
C TRP A 406 11.27 14.55 -12.83
N HIS A 407 10.40 13.58 -12.63
CA HIS A 407 10.70 12.18 -12.90
C HIS A 407 9.54 11.47 -13.61
N TYR A 408 9.90 10.75 -14.66
CA TYR A 408 9.03 9.86 -15.42
C TYR A 408 9.44 8.42 -15.15
N VAL A 409 8.48 7.51 -14.95
CA VAL A 409 8.78 6.11 -14.63
C VAL A 409 7.93 5.18 -15.47
N ARG A 410 8.55 4.15 -16.07
CA ARG A 410 7.86 3.05 -16.75
C ARG A 410 8.39 1.69 -16.31
N SER A 411 7.50 0.79 -15.92
CA SER A 411 7.87 -0.58 -15.57
C SER A 411 8.20 -1.40 -16.82
N LEU A 412 9.40 -2.00 -16.87
CA LEU A 412 9.87 -2.85 -17.96
C LEU A 412 9.46 -4.32 -17.78
N GLU A 413 9.11 -4.69 -16.55
CA GLU A 413 8.72 -6.03 -16.12
C GLU A 413 7.61 -5.91 -15.06
N LEU A 414 7.08 -7.03 -14.57
CA LEU A 414 6.37 -7.03 -13.29
C LEU A 414 7.27 -6.36 -12.25
N SER A 415 6.79 -5.27 -11.64
CA SER A 415 7.62 -4.42 -10.80
C SER A 415 7.03 -4.23 -9.41
N PHE A 416 7.89 -4.23 -8.40
CA PHE A 416 7.60 -3.76 -7.05
C PHE A 416 8.74 -2.85 -6.57
N SER A 417 8.42 -1.59 -6.30
CA SER A 417 9.35 -0.60 -5.73
C SER A 417 8.82 -0.06 -4.40
N VAL A 418 9.73 0.45 -3.58
CA VAL A 418 9.44 1.12 -2.31
C VAL A 418 10.03 2.52 -2.38
N SER A 419 9.22 3.55 -2.14
CA SER A 419 9.73 4.92 -2.06
C SER A 419 9.72 5.42 -0.62
N PHE A 420 10.77 6.16 -0.24
CA PHE A 420 10.88 6.83 1.05
C PHE A 420 10.92 8.33 0.82
N TRP A 421 9.86 9.04 1.21
CA TRP A 421 9.80 10.49 1.12
C TRP A 421 10.24 11.11 2.45
N TRP A 422 11.28 11.94 2.39
CA TRP A 422 11.93 12.52 3.56
C TRP A 422 12.32 13.99 3.30
N SER A 423 12.75 14.73 4.31
CA SER A 423 13.02 16.18 4.21
C SER A 423 14.28 16.57 4.94
#